data_AF-D0LH30-F1
#
_entry.id   AF-D0LH30-F1
#
_cell.length_a   1.000
_cell.length_b   1.000
_cell.length_c   1.000
_cell.angle_alpha   90.00
_cell.angle_beta   90.00
_cell.angle_gamma   90.00
#
_symmetry.space_group_name_H-M   'P 1'
#
loop_
_entity.id
_entity.type
_entity.pdbx_description
1 polymer ?
#
loop_
_entity_poly.entity_id
_entity_poly.type
_entity_poly.pdbx_seq_one_letter_code
_entity_poly.pdbx_strand_id
1 'polypeptide(L)'
;MSNAKRLVRLLANVMAPGLAVTALAAGATSCTPKQEAAPTTPQQEAPKPPPSEDIVINDLEEVKLEGKMFRPDGLTSPGMARISSKVPLARQQRAFARTKGAKRVEAARTLASAQWEEAAQKGMEDPAAGDAGRAQALATLQEGYAAMGEQSDPVLLQMMFAAQWRAGNMDEAMKIGAELLEKHPDHSVTTAMAPWVAYGLLRSGQIEQAAAITGTWDISTSKTYLRPYVAAWVSFKMGEHEKAREALLMAARAWRNDRTRPALEQDLSIFMAYTGAPVDDAISAVMELSQEPSGQYYWLYQLNNDYAGAGLFEEASALLDTAVEVGGEAVTPSNLMTFRNQQYNYELIELNVDKAADYAMATFQAAQQCGADCSTQVPTIAAQISQLAQFLHNIYSTTLDETFYAPAKKLYEYYLTLGQPDTETIRTYLTRLEETKKVAAPNNSKHDKRLMDNATALGRPAALQRCYTQVLQREPTLTGAVAVTIEINPEGTVTSAATEPAAGESGMAAAAACMQEEVATWKFPGRKLAGTTRVVRSYSFAPPAAQAEQAAPPAGEEPAE
;
A
#
# COMPACT_ATOMS: atom_id res chain seq x y z
N MET A 1 -26.27 -14.75 2.18
CA MET A 1 -26.82 -13.48 1.67
C MET A 1 -26.32 -12.20 2.40
N SER A 2 -25.41 -12.28 3.39
CA SER A 2 -24.90 -11.12 4.15
C SER A 2 -23.65 -10.44 3.53
N ASN A 3 -22.84 -11.18 2.77
CA ASN A 3 -21.55 -10.67 2.25
C ASN A 3 -21.68 -9.78 1.01
N ALA A 4 -22.68 -10.01 0.14
CA ALA A 4 -22.87 -9.19 -1.07
C ALA A 4 -23.26 -7.73 -0.78
N LYS A 5 -24.01 -7.46 0.29
CA LYS A 5 -24.37 -6.09 0.70
C LYS A 5 -23.22 -5.32 1.38
N ARG A 6 -22.25 -6.01 1.97
CA ARG A 6 -20.99 -5.38 2.45
C ARG A 6 -20.07 -5.01 1.29
N LEU A 7 -20.05 -5.81 0.22
CA LEU A 7 -19.26 -5.56 -1.00
C LEU A 7 -19.65 -4.25 -1.71
N VAL A 8 -20.96 -3.98 -1.85
CA VAL A 8 -21.47 -2.76 -2.51
C VAL A 8 -21.14 -1.48 -1.74
N ARG A 9 -21.00 -1.53 -0.40
CA ARG A 9 -20.62 -0.37 0.41
C ARG A 9 -19.12 -0.07 0.40
N LEU A 10 -18.26 -1.06 0.17
CA LEU A 10 -16.81 -0.87 0.06
C LEU A 10 -16.42 -0.21 -1.28
N LEU A 11 -17.10 -0.57 -2.36
CA LEU A 11 -16.86 0.00 -3.70
C LEU A 11 -17.27 1.47 -3.84
N ALA A 12 -18.19 1.97 -2.99
CA ALA A 12 -18.67 3.35 -3.04
C ALA A 12 -17.69 4.39 -2.42
N ASN A 13 -16.80 3.96 -1.51
CA ASN A 13 -15.90 4.86 -0.78
C ASN A 13 -14.54 5.10 -1.45
N VAL A 14 -14.21 4.38 -2.53
CA VAL A 14 -12.94 4.51 -3.28
C VAL A 14 -13.06 5.54 -4.43
N MET A 15 -14.26 6.07 -4.71
CA MET A 15 -14.53 6.94 -5.87
C MET A 15 -14.34 8.46 -5.64
N ALA A 16 -13.64 8.91 -4.60
CA ALA A 16 -13.27 10.31 -4.43
C ALA A 16 -11.90 10.42 -3.73
N PRO A 17 -10.94 11.21 -4.25
CA PRO A 17 -11.15 12.60 -4.65
C PRO A 17 -10.91 12.89 -6.14
N GLY A 18 -11.63 13.88 -6.62
CA GLY A 18 -11.66 14.29 -8.02
C GLY A 18 -10.36 14.92 -8.51
N LEU A 19 -9.96 14.49 -9.71
CA LEU A 19 -9.26 15.32 -10.67
C LEU A 19 -10.19 16.48 -11.06
N ALA A 20 -10.22 17.54 -10.25
CA ALA A 20 -10.80 18.81 -10.63
C ALA A 20 -9.84 19.48 -11.63
N VAL A 21 -9.91 19.06 -12.90
CA VAL A 21 -9.26 19.77 -14.00
C VAL A 21 -9.96 21.13 -14.13
N THR A 22 -9.38 22.16 -13.54
CA THR A 22 -9.82 23.55 -13.72
C THR A 22 -9.60 23.94 -15.18
N ALA A 23 -10.68 23.94 -15.96
CA ALA A 23 -10.71 24.47 -17.31
C ALA A 23 -10.54 25.99 -17.25
N LEU A 24 -9.36 26.49 -17.63
CA LEU A 24 -9.06 27.90 -17.80
C LEU A 24 -9.01 28.24 -19.28
N ALA A 25 -9.81 29.23 -19.68
CA ALA A 25 -9.89 29.75 -21.03
C ALA A 25 -8.54 30.36 -21.46
N ALA A 26 -7.93 29.81 -22.51
CA ALA A 26 -6.75 30.39 -23.14
C ALA A 26 -7.15 31.62 -23.99
N GLY A 27 -6.67 32.80 -23.59
CA GLY A 27 -6.72 34.00 -24.41
C GLY A 27 -5.71 33.91 -25.56
N ALA A 28 -6.19 33.82 -26.79
CA ALA A 28 -5.35 33.86 -27.98
C ALA A 28 -4.96 35.31 -28.30
N THR A 29 -3.68 35.67 -28.15
CA THR A 29 -3.10 36.90 -28.69
C THR A 29 -2.71 36.67 -30.16
N SER A 30 -3.35 37.39 -31.07
CA SER A 30 -3.05 37.39 -32.50
C SER A 30 -1.78 38.20 -32.80
N CYS A 31 -0.75 37.57 -33.37
CA CYS A 31 0.39 38.25 -33.97
C CYS A 31 0.19 38.40 -35.47
N THR A 32 0.22 39.65 -35.96
CA THR A 32 0.17 40.00 -37.39
C THR A 32 1.58 39.97 -37.97
N PRO A 33 1.86 39.32 -39.12
CA PRO A 33 3.19 39.35 -39.72
C PRO A 33 3.39 40.63 -40.54
N LYS A 34 4.52 41.30 -40.32
CA LYS A 34 5.03 42.41 -41.14
C LYS A 34 5.85 41.81 -42.29
N GLN A 35 5.47 42.13 -43.52
CA GLN A 35 6.13 41.67 -44.74
C GLN A 35 7.29 42.60 -45.07
N GLU A 36 8.52 42.07 -45.13
CA GLU A 36 9.74 42.83 -45.44
C GLU A 36 10.45 42.23 -46.67
N ALA A 37 11.13 43.11 -47.41
CA ALA A 37 11.58 42.90 -48.78
C ALA A 37 12.74 41.89 -48.93
N ALA A 38 12.81 41.28 -50.12
CA ALA A 38 13.76 40.24 -50.48
C ALA A 38 15.23 40.71 -50.46
N PRO A 39 16.15 39.96 -49.82
CA PRO A 39 17.58 40.16 -50.00
C PRO A 39 18.23 39.13 -50.93
N THR A 40 19.31 39.59 -51.53
CA THR A 40 20.25 38.96 -52.45
C THR A 40 20.92 37.72 -51.84
N THR A 41 21.12 36.68 -52.65
CA THR A 41 21.64 35.36 -52.25
C THR A 41 23.08 35.43 -51.72
N PRO A 42 23.35 35.08 -50.45
CA PRO A 42 24.70 34.89 -49.93
C PRO A 42 25.11 33.40 -49.96
N GLN A 43 26.42 33.17 -49.98
CA GLN A 43 27.04 31.85 -49.87
C GLN A 43 26.49 31.06 -48.68
N GLN A 44 26.18 29.79 -48.93
CA GLN A 44 25.59 28.86 -47.97
C GLN A 44 26.61 28.48 -46.89
N GLU A 45 26.62 29.27 -45.82
CA GLU A 45 27.28 28.98 -44.56
C GLU A 45 26.71 27.66 -43.99
N ALA A 46 27.57 26.81 -43.42
CA ALA A 46 27.12 25.55 -42.83
C ALA A 46 25.99 25.81 -41.83
N PRO A 47 24.90 25.02 -41.83
CA PRO A 47 23.75 25.28 -40.98
C PRO A 47 24.20 25.34 -39.51
N LYS A 48 24.03 26.51 -38.90
CA LYS A 48 24.30 26.72 -37.48
C LYS A 48 23.51 25.68 -36.69
N PRO A 49 24.12 24.95 -35.73
CA PRO A 49 23.39 23.99 -34.92
C PRO A 49 22.18 24.69 -34.28
N PRO A 50 21.03 24.00 -34.15
CA PRO A 50 19.86 24.57 -33.51
C PRO A 50 20.22 25.03 -32.09
N PRO A 51 19.60 26.10 -31.59
CA PRO A 51 19.80 26.54 -30.22
C PRO A 51 19.50 25.40 -29.25
N SER A 52 20.39 25.19 -28.28
CA SER A 52 20.17 24.32 -27.12
C SER A 52 19.77 25.21 -25.94
N GLU A 53 18.74 24.82 -25.21
CA GLU A 53 18.26 25.55 -24.04
C GLU A 53 18.09 24.59 -22.86
N ASP A 54 18.94 24.77 -21.85
CA ASP A 54 18.80 24.07 -20.57
C ASP A 54 17.74 24.79 -19.73
N ILE A 55 16.75 24.04 -19.25
CA ILE A 55 15.64 24.55 -18.44
C ILE A 55 15.85 24.13 -16.99
N VAL A 56 15.69 25.06 -16.05
CA VAL A 56 15.72 24.76 -14.61
C VAL A 56 14.39 25.16 -13.99
N ILE A 57 13.71 24.20 -13.34
CA ILE A 57 12.45 24.39 -12.61
C ILE A 57 12.71 23.96 -11.15
N ASN A 58 12.81 24.92 -10.24
CA ASN A 58 13.17 24.68 -8.83
C ASN A 58 12.19 25.32 -7.83
N ASP A 59 11.04 25.79 -8.31
CA ASP A 59 10.02 26.50 -7.55
C ASP A 59 8.69 25.73 -7.52
N LEU A 60 8.75 24.39 -7.61
CA LEU A 60 7.60 23.50 -7.45
C LEU A 60 7.15 23.47 -5.99
N GLU A 61 5.84 23.35 -5.79
CA GLU A 61 5.26 23.24 -4.45
C GLU A 61 5.70 21.93 -3.78
N GLU A 62 6.03 22.04 -2.49
CA GLU A 62 6.33 20.90 -1.62
C GLU A 62 5.12 19.96 -1.53
N VAL A 63 5.38 18.66 -1.66
CA VAL A 63 4.33 17.65 -1.52
C VAL A 63 4.44 17.00 -0.14
N LYS A 64 3.34 17.03 0.61
CA LYS A 64 3.26 16.40 1.93
C LYS A 64 2.71 15.00 1.81
N LEU A 65 3.45 14.02 2.33
CA LEU A 65 3.11 12.60 2.28
C LEU A 65 3.10 12.01 3.68
N GLU A 66 2.07 11.22 3.97
CA GLU A 66 1.94 10.48 5.22
C GLU A 66 2.30 9.02 4.94
N GLY A 67 3.22 8.42 5.67
CA GLY A 67 3.54 7.00 5.49
C GLY A 67 2.41 6.08 5.94
N LYS A 68 2.51 4.80 5.60
CA LYS A 68 1.59 3.78 6.11
C LYS A 68 2.33 2.88 7.10
N MET A 69 1.65 2.45 8.16
CA MET A 69 2.20 1.50 9.10
C MET A 69 1.37 0.24 9.10
N PHE A 70 2.00 -0.85 8.68
CA PHE A 70 1.36 -2.14 8.60
C PHE A 70 1.56 -2.91 9.89
N ARG A 71 0.51 -3.61 10.29
CA ARG A 71 0.46 -4.40 11.52
C ARG A 71 0.09 -5.83 11.17
N PRO A 72 0.70 -6.81 11.85
CA PRO A 72 0.32 -8.19 11.67
C PRO A 72 -1.00 -8.44 12.42
N ASP A 73 -2.12 -8.53 11.71
CA ASP A 73 -3.44 -8.71 12.33
C ASP A 73 -4.04 -10.11 12.09
N GLY A 74 -3.33 -10.96 11.35
CA GLY A 74 -3.73 -12.34 11.05
C GLY A 74 -3.78 -13.24 12.29
N LEU A 75 -2.97 -12.98 13.31
CA LEU A 75 -2.97 -13.76 14.54
C LEU A 75 -3.78 -13.09 15.65
N THR A 76 -4.54 -13.93 16.36
CA THR A 76 -5.34 -13.48 17.52
C THR A 76 -4.51 -13.50 18.81
N SER A 77 -4.99 -14.17 19.86
CA SER A 77 -4.29 -14.36 21.12
C SER A 77 -3.77 -15.80 21.23
N PRO A 78 -2.64 -16.03 21.91
CA PRO A 78 -2.23 -17.38 22.28
C PRO A 78 -3.34 -18.08 23.07
N GLY A 79 -3.52 -19.38 22.82
CA GLY A 79 -4.43 -20.20 23.60
C GLY A 79 -3.88 -20.44 25.01
N MET A 80 -4.74 -20.38 26.02
CA MET A 80 -4.38 -20.86 27.37
C MET A 80 -4.32 -22.39 27.37
N ALA A 81 -3.25 -22.96 27.93
CA ALA A 81 -3.18 -24.40 28.18
C ALA A 81 -4.34 -24.83 29.11
N ARG A 82 -5.02 -25.91 28.73
CA ARG A 82 -6.17 -26.43 29.49
C ARG A 82 -5.80 -27.70 30.22
N ILE A 83 -6.07 -27.71 31.53
CA ILE A 83 -5.90 -28.89 32.37
C ILE A 83 -7.30 -29.41 32.69
N SER A 84 -7.66 -30.56 32.09
CA SER A 84 -8.95 -31.18 32.35
C SER A 84 -9.00 -31.66 33.80
N SER A 85 -10.01 -31.19 34.54
CA SER A 85 -10.28 -31.63 35.90
C SER A 85 -11.76 -31.93 36.04
N LYS A 86 -12.07 -33.12 36.57
CA LYS A 86 -13.45 -33.51 36.92
C LYS A 86 -13.91 -32.92 38.25
N VAL A 87 -13.04 -32.17 38.93
CA VAL A 87 -13.33 -31.59 40.25
C VAL A 87 -14.14 -30.30 40.06
N PRO A 88 -15.28 -30.11 40.76
CA PRO A 88 -16.05 -28.87 40.65
C PRO A 88 -15.22 -27.64 41.05
N LEU A 89 -15.41 -26.51 40.38
CA LEU A 89 -14.64 -25.27 40.56
C LEU A 89 -14.55 -24.85 42.04
N ALA A 90 -15.67 -24.86 42.77
CA ALA A 90 -15.71 -24.52 44.20
C ALA A 90 -14.86 -25.45 45.09
N ARG A 91 -14.64 -26.71 44.68
CA ARG A 91 -13.74 -27.64 45.38
C ARG A 91 -12.28 -27.36 45.01
N GLN A 92 -12.00 -26.97 43.77
CA GLN A 92 -10.66 -26.54 43.35
C GLN A 92 -10.22 -25.28 44.08
N GLN A 93 -11.09 -24.26 44.21
CA GLN A 93 -10.82 -23.03 44.96
C GLN A 93 -10.44 -23.31 46.42
N ARG A 94 -11.20 -24.19 47.09
CA ARG A 94 -10.90 -24.61 48.48
C ARG A 94 -9.59 -25.40 48.59
N ALA A 95 -9.28 -26.23 47.60
CA ALA A 95 -8.02 -26.98 47.57
C ALA A 95 -6.83 -26.03 47.39
N PHE A 96 -6.93 -25.08 46.45
CA PHE A 96 -5.91 -24.07 46.19
C PHE A 96 -5.62 -23.23 47.44
N ALA A 97 -6.66 -22.72 48.11
CA ALA A 97 -6.52 -21.92 49.33
C ALA A 97 -5.75 -22.65 50.46
N ARG A 98 -5.83 -23.98 50.52
CA ARG A 98 -5.16 -24.82 51.53
C ARG A 98 -3.75 -25.26 51.14
N THR A 99 -3.39 -25.15 49.86
CA THR A 99 -2.13 -25.70 49.33
C THR A 99 -0.99 -24.68 49.43
N LYS A 100 0.20 -25.11 49.84
CA LYS A 100 1.40 -24.27 50.01
C LYS A 100 2.61 -24.85 49.28
N GLY A 101 3.63 -24.03 49.07
CA GLY A 101 4.90 -24.42 48.43
C GLY A 101 4.71 -24.91 46.98
N ALA A 102 5.58 -25.80 46.52
CA ALA A 102 5.59 -26.30 45.13
C ALA A 102 4.24 -26.88 44.67
N LYS A 103 3.48 -27.55 45.55
CA LYS A 103 2.14 -28.08 45.21
C LYS A 103 1.13 -26.98 44.86
N ARG A 104 1.38 -25.73 45.29
CA ARG A 104 0.53 -24.58 44.98
C ARG A 104 0.60 -24.22 43.49
N VAL A 105 1.73 -24.48 42.82
CA VAL A 105 1.89 -24.29 41.37
C VAL A 105 0.91 -25.18 40.60
N GLU A 106 0.88 -26.48 40.92
CA GLU A 106 -0.03 -27.43 40.27
C GLU A 106 -1.51 -27.09 40.54
N ALA A 107 -1.83 -26.73 41.78
CA ALA A 107 -3.16 -26.30 42.17
C ALA A 107 -3.58 -25.00 41.45
N ALA A 108 -2.64 -24.05 41.26
CA ALA A 108 -2.88 -22.81 40.53
C ALA A 108 -3.24 -23.08 39.07
N ARG A 109 -2.44 -23.89 38.36
CA ARG A 109 -2.70 -24.23 36.95
C ARG A 109 -4.07 -24.89 36.78
N THR A 110 -4.40 -25.84 37.65
CA THR A 110 -5.69 -26.55 37.59
C THR A 110 -6.85 -25.59 37.83
N LEU A 111 -6.78 -24.77 38.88
CA LEU A 111 -7.83 -23.81 39.22
C LEU A 111 -7.98 -22.73 38.14
N ALA A 112 -6.88 -22.15 37.66
CA ALA A 112 -6.90 -21.11 36.63
C ALA A 112 -7.49 -21.63 35.31
N SER A 113 -7.16 -22.87 34.91
CA SER A 113 -7.78 -23.50 33.74
C SER A 113 -9.30 -23.60 33.90
N ALA A 114 -9.79 -24.03 35.06
CA ALA A 114 -11.23 -24.14 35.31
C ALA A 114 -11.93 -22.77 35.36
N GLN A 115 -11.30 -21.76 35.97
CA GLN A 115 -11.79 -20.37 35.97
C GLN A 115 -11.86 -19.79 34.56
N TRP A 116 -10.87 -20.07 33.72
CA TRP A 116 -10.83 -19.58 32.34
C TRP A 116 -11.90 -20.19 31.45
N GLU A 117 -12.17 -21.48 31.61
CA GLU A 117 -13.26 -22.16 30.89
C GLU A 117 -14.63 -21.62 31.29
N GLU A 118 -14.86 -21.43 32.60
CA GLU A 118 -16.10 -20.81 33.09
C GLU A 118 -16.24 -19.37 32.57
N ALA A 119 -15.15 -18.60 32.57
CA ALA A 119 -15.10 -17.23 32.06
C ALA A 119 -15.39 -17.17 30.54
N ALA A 120 -14.90 -18.13 29.76
CA ALA A 120 -15.19 -18.23 28.34
C ALA A 120 -16.68 -18.54 28.09
N GLN A 121 -17.30 -19.40 28.91
CA GLN A 121 -18.72 -19.73 28.81
C GLN A 121 -19.60 -18.53 29.17
N LYS A 122 -19.38 -17.93 30.34
CA LYS A 122 -20.12 -16.74 30.80
C LYS A 122 -19.95 -15.56 29.85
N GLY A 123 -18.74 -15.39 29.30
CA GLY A 123 -18.42 -14.32 28.35
C GLY A 123 -19.21 -14.35 27.03
N MET A 124 -19.86 -15.47 26.69
CA MET A 124 -20.74 -15.54 25.52
C MET A 124 -22.07 -14.80 25.76
N GLU A 125 -22.53 -14.75 27.02
CA GLU A 125 -23.78 -14.11 27.42
C GLU A 125 -23.53 -12.72 28.04
N ASP A 126 -22.48 -12.61 28.87
CA ASP A 126 -22.08 -11.41 29.58
C ASP A 126 -20.55 -11.20 29.44
N PRO A 127 -20.11 -10.32 28.53
CA PRO A 127 -18.70 -10.01 28.34
C PRO A 127 -17.98 -9.57 29.62
N ALA A 128 -18.63 -8.78 30.47
CA ALA A 128 -18.04 -8.26 31.71
C ALA A 128 -17.80 -9.38 32.74
N ALA A 129 -18.75 -10.30 32.88
CA ALA A 129 -18.55 -11.51 33.68
C ALA A 129 -17.41 -12.39 33.15
N GLY A 130 -17.28 -12.47 31.81
CA GLY A 130 -16.15 -13.16 31.17
C GLY A 130 -14.81 -12.49 31.46
N ASP A 131 -14.72 -11.16 31.45
CA ASP A 131 -13.50 -10.42 31.79
C ASP A 131 -13.12 -10.58 33.26
N ALA A 132 -14.10 -10.47 34.17
CA ALA A 132 -13.88 -10.67 35.60
C ALA A 132 -13.36 -12.08 35.91
N GLY A 133 -13.91 -13.12 35.27
CA GLY A 133 -13.43 -14.49 35.42
C GLY A 133 -12.01 -14.70 34.89
N ARG A 134 -11.63 -14.05 33.78
CA ARG A 134 -10.26 -14.06 33.25
C ARG A 134 -9.27 -13.36 34.18
N ALA A 135 -9.66 -12.22 34.76
CA ALA A 135 -8.86 -11.51 35.75
C ALA A 135 -8.64 -12.38 37.01
N GLN A 136 -9.67 -13.11 37.45
CA GLN A 136 -9.54 -14.06 38.56
C GLN A 136 -8.57 -15.20 38.24
N ALA A 137 -8.63 -15.76 37.03
CA ALA A 137 -7.69 -16.78 36.59
C ALA A 137 -6.24 -16.27 36.56
N LEU A 138 -6.03 -15.04 36.09
CA LEU A 138 -4.72 -14.39 36.10
C LEU A 138 -4.18 -14.21 37.52
N ALA A 139 -5.00 -13.74 38.46
CA ALA A 139 -4.61 -13.60 39.87
C ALA A 139 -4.19 -14.96 40.48
N THR A 140 -4.95 -16.02 40.21
CA THR A 140 -4.59 -17.39 40.64
C THR A 140 -3.23 -17.81 40.09
N LEU A 141 -2.95 -17.52 38.81
CA LEU A 141 -1.66 -17.84 38.20
C LEU A 141 -0.51 -17.05 38.81
N GLN A 142 -0.71 -15.76 39.09
CA GLN A 142 0.28 -14.90 39.76
C GLN A 142 0.63 -15.43 41.16
N GLU A 143 -0.37 -15.87 41.94
CA GLU A 143 -0.12 -16.53 43.23
C GLU A 143 0.65 -17.85 43.08
N GLY A 144 0.34 -18.62 42.04
CA GLY A 144 1.08 -19.84 41.71
C GLY A 144 2.55 -19.55 41.38
N TYR A 145 2.79 -18.52 40.58
CA TYR A 145 4.12 -18.08 40.18
C TYR A 145 4.94 -17.56 41.36
N ALA A 146 4.34 -16.74 42.23
CA ALA A 146 5.00 -16.30 43.45
C ALA A 146 5.38 -17.46 44.38
N ALA A 147 4.59 -18.54 44.40
CA ALA A 147 4.86 -19.72 45.21
C ALA A 147 5.94 -20.65 44.63
N MET A 148 6.36 -20.42 43.39
CA MET A 148 7.34 -21.22 42.66
C MET A 148 8.78 -20.95 43.15
N GLY A 149 9.06 -19.73 43.62
CA GLY A 149 10.40 -19.34 44.08
C GLY A 149 11.43 -19.37 42.94
N GLU A 150 12.58 -20.00 43.18
CA GLU A 150 13.63 -20.19 42.15
C GLU A 150 13.29 -21.29 41.13
N GLN A 151 12.30 -22.14 41.42
CA GLN A 151 11.86 -23.15 40.47
C GLN A 151 11.19 -22.47 39.26
N SER A 152 11.12 -23.16 38.13
CA SER A 152 10.44 -22.66 36.94
C SER A 152 9.62 -23.77 36.31
N ASP A 153 8.34 -23.51 36.03
CA ASP A 153 7.41 -24.48 35.43
C ASP A 153 6.94 -23.95 34.06
N PRO A 154 7.29 -24.62 32.95
CA PRO A 154 7.04 -24.10 31.62
C PRO A 154 5.53 -24.00 31.30
N VAL A 155 4.70 -24.86 31.89
CA VAL A 155 3.24 -24.82 31.68
C VAL A 155 2.62 -23.64 32.43
N LEU A 156 3.04 -23.36 33.66
CA LEU A 156 2.61 -22.17 34.41
C LEU A 156 3.00 -20.89 33.66
N LEU A 157 4.25 -20.80 33.21
CA LEU A 157 4.74 -19.67 32.42
C LEU A 157 3.92 -19.48 31.14
N GLN A 158 3.63 -20.56 30.40
CA GLN A 158 2.74 -20.48 29.23
C GLN A 158 1.34 -19.96 29.58
N MET A 159 0.73 -20.47 30.65
CA MET A 159 -0.61 -20.04 31.07
C MET A 159 -0.61 -18.58 31.47
N MET A 160 0.42 -18.13 32.21
CA MET A 160 0.59 -16.73 32.59
C MET A 160 0.82 -15.82 31.39
N PHE A 161 1.69 -16.23 30.46
CA PHE A 161 1.95 -15.51 29.22
C PHE A 161 0.63 -15.24 28.48
N ALA A 162 -0.17 -16.29 28.25
CA ALA A 162 -1.45 -16.17 27.56
C ALA A 162 -2.48 -15.33 28.33
N ALA A 163 -2.50 -15.44 29.66
CA ALA A 163 -3.39 -14.66 30.51
C ALA A 163 -3.04 -13.17 30.52
N GLN A 164 -1.76 -12.83 30.66
CA GLN A 164 -1.26 -11.45 30.63
C GLN A 164 -1.49 -10.81 29.25
N TRP A 165 -1.21 -11.54 28.17
CA TRP A 165 -1.48 -11.10 26.79
C TRP A 165 -2.94 -10.71 26.62
N ARG A 166 -3.86 -11.57 27.08
CA ARG A 166 -5.30 -11.32 26.93
C ARG A 166 -5.84 -10.24 27.86
N ALA A 167 -5.15 -9.98 28.97
CA ALA A 167 -5.42 -8.84 29.84
C ALA A 167 -4.90 -7.51 29.27
N GLY A 168 -4.16 -7.52 28.15
CA GLY A 168 -3.54 -6.33 27.56
C GLY A 168 -2.22 -5.92 28.22
N ASN A 169 -1.73 -6.69 29.20
CA ASN A 169 -0.48 -6.43 29.91
C ASN A 169 0.72 -6.95 29.09
N MET A 170 0.97 -6.34 27.93
CA MET A 170 1.95 -6.84 26.96
C MET A 170 3.38 -6.88 27.49
N ASP A 171 3.82 -5.86 28.23
CA ASP A 171 5.18 -5.84 28.78
C ASP A 171 5.44 -7.01 29.74
N GLU A 172 4.46 -7.31 30.59
CA GLU A 172 4.53 -8.42 31.53
C GLU A 172 4.45 -9.77 30.81
N ALA A 173 3.58 -9.88 29.80
CA ALA A 173 3.56 -11.06 28.94
C ALA A 173 4.93 -11.30 28.29
N MET A 174 5.59 -10.26 27.76
CA MET A 174 6.89 -10.40 27.11
C MET A 174 7.99 -10.82 28.10
N LYS A 175 7.98 -10.30 29.33
CA LYS A 175 8.91 -10.75 30.39
C LYS A 175 8.74 -12.25 30.69
N ILE A 176 7.51 -12.71 30.89
CA ILE A 176 7.21 -14.13 31.16
C ILE A 176 7.59 -15.00 29.95
N GLY A 177 7.34 -14.52 28.74
CA GLY A 177 7.74 -15.18 27.50
C GLY A 177 9.24 -15.34 27.37
N ALA A 178 10.00 -14.28 27.67
CA ALA A 178 11.46 -14.30 27.68
C ALA A 178 12.00 -15.30 28.71
N GLU A 179 11.45 -15.30 29.94
CA GLU A 179 11.82 -16.29 30.96
C GLU A 179 11.57 -17.73 30.49
N LEU A 180 10.43 -17.98 29.83
CA LEU A 180 10.12 -19.30 29.28
C LEU A 180 11.14 -19.76 28.23
N LEU A 181 11.53 -18.87 27.32
CA LEU A 181 12.54 -19.14 26.29
C LEU A 181 13.92 -19.41 26.90
N GLU A 182 14.32 -18.63 27.91
CA GLU A 182 15.62 -18.72 28.55
C GLU A 182 15.76 -19.97 29.43
N LYS A 183 14.78 -20.22 30.30
CA LYS A 183 14.86 -21.30 31.30
C LYS A 183 14.47 -22.68 30.76
N HIS A 184 13.69 -22.74 29.68
CA HIS A 184 13.15 -24.00 29.14
C HIS A 184 13.28 -24.13 27.61
N PRO A 185 14.45 -23.88 26.99
CA PRO A 185 14.58 -23.78 25.53
C PRO A 185 14.12 -25.04 24.77
N ASP A 186 14.40 -26.23 25.33
CA ASP A 186 14.10 -27.52 24.68
C ASP A 186 12.70 -28.07 25.01
N HIS A 187 11.93 -27.37 25.84
CA HIS A 187 10.61 -27.84 26.24
C HIS A 187 9.59 -27.62 25.11
N SER A 188 8.67 -28.58 24.91
CA SER A 188 7.67 -28.54 23.83
C SER A 188 6.73 -27.33 23.92
N VAL A 189 6.39 -26.91 25.14
CA VAL A 189 5.63 -25.68 25.41
C VAL A 189 6.38 -24.44 24.91
N THR A 190 7.69 -24.35 25.15
CA THR A 190 8.54 -23.25 24.70
C THR A 190 8.58 -23.19 23.18
N THR A 191 8.78 -24.35 22.53
CA THR A 191 8.72 -24.51 21.07
C THR A 191 7.40 -24.00 20.48
N ALA A 192 6.28 -24.25 21.17
CA ALA A 192 4.95 -23.80 20.76
C ALA A 192 4.67 -22.31 21.05
N MET A 193 5.27 -21.74 22.10
CA MET A 193 5.09 -20.35 22.51
C MET A 193 6.06 -19.38 21.86
N ALA A 194 7.23 -19.83 21.39
CA ALA A 194 8.22 -18.98 20.75
C ALA A 194 7.64 -18.08 19.63
N PRO A 195 6.73 -18.56 18.75
CA PRO A 195 6.11 -17.69 17.75
C PRO A 195 5.27 -16.57 18.36
N TRP A 196 4.58 -16.82 19.47
CA TRP A 196 3.76 -15.82 20.13
C TRP A 196 4.61 -14.79 20.88
N VAL A 197 5.75 -15.20 21.45
CA VAL A 197 6.71 -14.26 22.05
C VAL A 197 7.29 -13.33 20.98
N ALA A 198 7.79 -13.90 19.87
CA ALA A 198 8.29 -13.11 18.74
C ALA A 198 7.21 -12.18 18.16
N TYR A 199 5.97 -12.65 18.04
CA TYR A 199 4.83 -11.83 17.59
C TYR A 199 4.51 -10.68 18.55
N GLY A 200 4.62 -10.87 19.87
CA GLY A 200 4.42 -9.79 20.84
C GLY A 200 5.53 -8.74 20.80
N LEU A 201 6.78 -9.17 20.66
CA LEU A 201 7.92 -8.29 20.46
C LEU A 201 7.76 -7.46 19.19
N LEU A 202 7.35 -8.08 18.09
CA LEU A 202 7.03 -7.41 16.83
C LEU A 202 5.94 -6.34 17.01
N ARG A 203 4.83 -6.66 17.69
CA ARG A 203 3.73 -5.71 17.93
C ARG A 203 4.11 -4.57 18.87
N SER A 204 5.11 -4.76 19.73
CA SER A 204 5.67 -3.72 20.60
C SER A 204 6.84 -2.95 19.98
N GLY A 205 7.15 -3.17 18.69
CA GLY A 205 8.23 -2.48 17.98
C GLY A 205 9.63 -3.00 18.30
N GLN A 206 9.77 -4.09 19.05
CA GLN A 206 11.05 -4.73 19.39
C GLN A 206 11.49 -5.70 18.28
N ILE A 207 11.67 -5.15 17.07
CA ILE A 207 11.89 -5.92 15.83
C ILE A 207 13.16 -6.78 15.91
N GLU A 208 14.26 -6.23 16.40
CA GLU A 208 15.55 -6.95 16.53
C GLU A 208 15.46 -8.16 17.47
N GLN A 209 14.75 -8.03 18.59
CA GLN A 209 14.54 -9.14 19.52
C GLN A 209 13.65 -10.22 18.89
N ALA A 210 12.62 -9.82 18.13
CA ALA A 210 11.82 -10.76 17.37
C ALA A 210 12.68 -11.48 16.31
N ALA A 211 13.57 -10.77 15.61
CA ALA A 211 14.50 -11.33 14.64
C ALA A 211 15.49 -12.33 15.24
N ALA A 212 16.02 -12.06 16.45
CA ALA A 212 16.86 -13.01 17.16
C ALA A 212 16.14 -14.34 17.44
N ILE A 213 14.84 -14.30 17.76
CA ILE A 213 14.04 -15.51 18.00
C ILE A 213 13.74 -16.23 16.69
N THR A 214 13.29 -15.51 15.65
CA THR A 214 12.88 -16.14 14.37
C THR A 214 14.06 -16.63 13.54
N GLY A 215 15.25 -16.03 13.70
CA GLY A 215 16.47 -16.40 12.98
C GLY A 215 16.95 -17.84 13.26
N THR A 216 16.47 -18.47 14.32
CA THR A 216 16.80 -19.87 14.66
C THR A 216 15.83 -20.89 14.04
N TRP A 217 14.77 -20.44 13.38
CA TRP A 217 13.72 -21.33 12.88
C TRP A 217 14.03 -21.83 11.47
N ASP A 218 14.00 -23.15 11.31
CA ASP A 218 13.73 -23.76 10.01
C ASP A 218 12.22 -23.72 9.75
N ILE A 219 11.77 -22.73 8.99
CA ILE A 219 10.35 -22.59 8.65
C ILE A 219 9.90 -23.63 7.63
N SER A 220 10.82 -24.19 6.81
CA SER A 220 10.49 -25.15 5.76
C SER A 220 9.94 -26.47 6.30
N THR A 221 10.33 -26.84 7.53
CA THR A 221 9.83 -28.03 8.23
C THR A 221 8.63 -27.73 9.15
N SER A 222 8.16 -26.48 9.19
CA SER A 222 7.01 -26.10 10.02
C SER A 222 5.72 -26.73 9.49
N LYS A 223 5.07 -27.52 10.35
CA LYS A 223 3.74 -28.09 10.07
C LYS A 223 2.58 -27.12 10.34
N THR A 224 2.88 -25.92 10.84
CA THR A 224 1.88 -24.92 11.25
C THR A 224 2.15 -23.60 10.56
N TYR A 225 1.11 -22.77 10.41
CA TYR A 225 1.22 -21.44 9.83
C TYR A 225 1.91 -20.41 10.75
N LEU A 226 1.99 -20.67 12.06
CA LEU A 226 2.41 -19.67 13.06
C LEU A 226 3.85 -19.18 12.86
N ARG A 227 4.81 -20.12 12.79
CA ARG A 227 6.23 -19.79 12.58
C ARG A 227 6.47 -19.03 11.27
N PRO A 228 6.05 -19.54 10.09
CA PRO A 228 6.26 -18.83 8.83
C PRO A 228 5.57 -17.47 8.81
N TYR A 229 4.37 -17.32 9.41
CA TYR A 229 3.70 -16.02 9.47
C TYR A 229 4.47 -14.97 10.27
N VAL A 230 4.96 -15.35 11.46
CA VAL A 230 5.72 -14.42 12.31
C VAL A 230 7.08 -14.11 11.69
N ALA A 231 7.75 -15.12 11.12
CA ALA A 231 9.00 -14.93 10.39
C ALA A 231 8.84 -14.01 9.17
N ALA A 232 7.72 -14.11 8.45
CA ALA A 232 7.40 -13.24 7.32
C ALA A 232 7.34 -11.77 7.74
N TRP A 233 6.59 -11.48 8.81
CA TRP A 233 6.47 -10.11 9.30
C TRP A 233 7.75 -9.53 9.88
N VAL A 234 8.55 -10.35 10.57
CA VAL A 234 9.88 -9.92 11.01
C VAL A 234 10.75 -9.60 9.80
N SER A 235 10.80 -10.49 8.80
CA SER A 235 11.57 -10.27 7.56
C SER A 235 11.11 -9.00 6.83
N PHE A 236 9.79 -8.76 6.75
CA PHE A 236 9.23 -7.55 6.15
C PHE A 236 9.69 -6.28 6.88
N LYS A 237 9.65 -6.28 8.21
CA LYS A 237 10.09 -5.15 9.06
C LYS A 237 11.60 -4.94 9.03
N MET A 238 12.37 -5.99 8.75
CA MET A 238 13.83 -5.92 8.58
C MET A 238 14.25 -5.50 7.16
N GLY A 239 13.33 -5.37 6.21
CA GLY A 239 13.64 -5.09 4.80
C GLY A 239 14.03 -6.32 3.99
N GLU A 240 13.91 -7.53 4.54
CA GLU A 240 14.19 -8.82 3.88
C GLU A 240 12.98 -9.25 3.03
N HIS A 241 12.68 -8.46 2.00
CA HIS A 241 11.43 -8.50 1.22
C HIS A 241 11.10 -9.84 0.56
N GLU A 242 12.05 -10.47 -0.13
CA GLU A 242 11.83 -11.76 -0.79
C GLU A 242 11.51 -12.86 0.22
N LYS A 243 12.35 -12.99 1.25
CA LYS A 243 12.15 -13.92 2.37
C LYS A 243 10.82 -13.70 3.09
N ALA A 244 10.39 -12.44 3.22
CA ALA A 244 9.10 -12.10 3.80
C ALA A 244 7.94 -12.69 2.98
N ARG A 245 7.97 -12.54 1.64
CA ARG A 245 6.94 -13.08 0.75
C ARG A 245 6.91 -14.61 0.78
N GLU A 246 8.06 -15.26 0.68
CA GLU A 246 8.16 -16.72 0.71
C GLU A 246 7.60 -17.30 2.01
N ALA A 247 7.97 -16.72 3.15
CA ALA A 247 7.48 -17.14 4.45
C ALA A 247 5.97 -16.90 4.58
N LEU A 248 5.43 -15.80 4.07
CA LEU A 248 4.00 -15.52 4.14
C LEU A 248 3.17 -16.46 3.26
N LEU A 249 3.65 -16.79 2.06
CA LEU A 249 3.03 -17.79 1.19
C LEU A 249 3.03 -19.18 1.84
N MET A 250 4.13 -19.56 2.48
CA MET A 250 4.19 -20.81 3.26
C MET A 250 3.17 -20.82 4.40
N ALA A 251 3.04 -19.71 5.13
CA ALA A 251 2.02 -19.57 6.16
C ALA A 251 0.61 -19.70 5.58
N ALA A 252 0.34 -19.05 4.44
CA ALA A 252 -0.95 -19.05 3.78
C ALA A 252 -1.37 -20.46 3.33
N ARG A 253 -0.44 -21.25 2.79
CA ARG A 253 -0.66 -22.67 2.42
C ARG A 253 -1.05 -23.54 3.60
N ALA A 254 -0.56 -23.24 4.80
CA ALA A 254 -0.88 -23.96 6.04
C ALA A 254 -2.08 -23.35 6.81
N TRP A 255 -2.63 -22.23 6.35
CA TRP A 255 -3.71 -21.53 7.03
C TRP A 255 -5.07 -22.20 6.79
N ARG A 256 -5.81 -22.48 7.87
CA ARG A 256 -7.11 -23.19 7.81
C ARG A 256 -8.25 -22.47 8.50
N ASN A 257 -7.98 -21.34 9.14
CA ASN A 257 -8.99 -20.61 9.91
C ASN A 257 -9.62 -19.51 9.06
N ASP A 258 -10.80 -19.81 8.49
CA ASP A 258 -11.58 -18.90 7.63
C ASP A 258 -11.90 -17.57 8.29
N ARG A 259 -12.03 -17.52 9.62
CA ARG A 259 -12.33 -16.27 10.35
C ARG A 259 -11.17 -15.26 10.28
N THR A 260 -9.95 -15.77 10.19
CA THR A 260 -8.70 -14.97 10.13
C THR A 260 -8.10 -14.91 8.73
N ARG A 261 -8.62 -15.70 7.79
CA ARG A 261 -8.15 -15.76 6.40
C ARG A 261 -8.16 -14.38 5.73
N PRO A 262 -9.21 -13.53 5.84
CA PRO A 262 -9.19 -12.22 5.21
C PRO A 262 -8.05 -11.30 5.67
N ALA A 263 -7.66 -11.38 6.96
CA ALA A 263 -6.53 -10.61 7.46
C ALA A 263 -5.20 -11.10 6.87
N LEU A 264 -5.02 -12.43 6.75
CA LEU A 264 -3.87 -13.01 6.06
C LEU A 264 -3.83 -12.62 4.57
N GLU A 265 -4.97 -12.63 3.88
CA GLU A 265 -5.06 -12.24 2.46
C GLU A 265 -4.67 -10.77 2.27
N GLN A 266 -5.14 -9.90 3.17
CA GLN A 266 -4.74 -8.50 3.23
C GLN A 266 -3.22 -8.35 3.46
N ASP A 267 -2.66 -9.08 4.43
CA ASP A 267 -1.22 -9.08 4.70
C ASP A 267 -0.42 -9.50 3.46
N LEU A 268 -0.90 -10.53 2.74
CA LEU A 268 -0.25 -11.00 1.51
C LEU A 268 -0.28 -9.93 0.42
N SER A 269 -1.42 -9.28 0.20
CA SER A 269 -1.53 -8.20 -0.79
C SER A 269 -0.62 -7.02 -0.45
N ILE A 270 -0.55 -6.63 0.83
CA ILE A 270 0.38 -5.59 1.31
C ILE A 270 1.82 -6.00 1.02
N PHE A 271 2.20 -7.24 1.33
CA PHE A 271 3.57 -7.71 1.10
C PHE A 271 3.89 -7.70 -0.39
N MET A 272 3.00 -8.20 -1.26
CA MET A 272 3.26 -8.20 -2.70
C MET A 272 3.45 -6.77 -3.23
N ALA A 273 2.54 -5.85 -2.92
CA ALA A 273 2.60 -4.48 -3.40
C ALA A 273 3.78 -3.67 -2.80
N TYR A 274 3.90 -3.63 -1.48
CA TYR A 274 4.87 -2.75 -0.80
C TYR A 274 6.28 -3.29 -0.77
N THR A 275 6.51 -4.52 -1.23
CA THR A 275 7.87 -5.06 -1.44
C THR A 275 8.27 -5.13 -2.91
N GLY A 276 7.46 -4.61 -3.82
CA GLY A 276 7.74 -4.62 -5.26
C GLY A 276 7.78 -6.02 -5.86
N ALA A 277 6.87 -6.91 -5.44
CA ALA A 277 6.80 -8.25 -6.01
C ALA A 277 6.37 -8.17 -7.49
N PRO A 278 6.98 -8.98 -8.38
CA PRO A 278 6.50 -9.13 -9.74
C PRO A 278 5.01 -9.48 -9.79
N VAL A 279 4.27 -8.88 -10.71
CA VAL A 279 2.81 -9.08 -10.81
C VAL A 279 2.44 -10.55 -11.05
N ASP A 280 3.25 -11.28 -11.82
CA ASP A 280 3.04 -12.70 -12.12
C ASP A 280 3.15 -13.59 -10.87
N ASP A 281 4.05 -13.27 -9.95
CA ASP A 281 4.19 -13.98 -8.66
C ASP A 281 2.95 -13.74 -7.79
N ALA A 282 2.44 -12.51 -7.79
CA ALA A 282 1.26 -12.14 -7.03
C ALA A 282 -0.02 -12.78 -7.62
N ILE A 283 -0.17 -12.82 -8.95
CA ILE A 283 -1.24 -13.55 -9.63
C ILE A 283 -1.17 -15.03 -9.27
N SER A 284 0.01 -15.65 -9.39
CA SER A 284 0.24 -17.06 -9.09
C SER A 284 -0.16 -17.40 -7.64
N ALA A 285 0.19 -16.52 -6.69
CA ALA A 285 -0.22 -16.67 -5.30
C ALA A 285 -1.75 -16.65 -5.11
N VAL A 286 -2.46 -15.73 -5.77
CA VAL A 286 -3.92 -15.65 -5.71
C VAL A 286 -4.56 -16.91 -6.32
N MET A 287 -4.07 -17.36 -7.48
CA MET A 287 -4.56 -18.57 -8.14
C MET A 287 -4.34 -19.83 -7.30
N GLU A 288 -3.21 -19.91 -6.59
CA GLU A 288 -2.90 -21.04 -5.72
C GLU A 288 -3.79 -21.05 -4.46
N LEU A 289 -4.00 -19.89 -3.83
CA LEU A 289 -4.60 -19.80 -2.50
C LEU A 289 -6.12 -19.67 -2.51
N SER A 290 -6.72 -19.29 -3.63
CA SER A 290 -8.17 -19.21 -3.83
C SER A 290 -8.63 -20.24 -4.86
N GLN A 291 -9.57 -21.11 -4.47
CA GLN A 291 -10.04 -22.22 -5.31
C GLN A 291 -11.14 -21.82 -6.30
N GLU A 292 -11.86 -20.75 -6.01
CA GLU A 292 -13.04 -20.34 -6.78
C GLU A 292 -12.71 -19.12 -7.64
N PRO A 293 -13.08 -19.10 -8.94
CA PRO A 293 -12.84 -17.95 -9.82
C PRO A 293 -13.39 -16.64 -9.27
N SER A 294 -14.56 -16.67 -8.62
CA SER A 294 -15.15 -15.47 -7.98
C SER A 294 -14.30 -14.92 -6.82
N GLY A 295 -13.65 -15.79 -6.05
CA GLY A 295 -12.74 -15.41 -4.99
C GLY A 295 -11.41 -14.90 -5.54
N GLN A 296 -10.88 -15.56 -6.57
CA GLN A 296 -9.67 -15.13 -7.28
C GLN A 296 -9.86 -13.73 -7.88
N TYR A 297 -10.94 -13.53 -8.61
CA TYR A 297 -11.35 -12.24 -9.16
C TYR A 297 -11.39 -11.12 -8.10
N TYR A 298 -12.09 -11.35 -6.99
CA TYR A 298 -12.22 -10.34 -5.94
C TYR A 298 -10.87 -10.02 -5.29
N TRP A 299 -10.02 -11.03 -5.10
CA TRP A 299 -8.70 -10.82 -4.52
C TRP A 299 -7.76 -10.09 -5.48
N LEU A 300 -7.74 -10.43 -6.78
CA LEU A 300 -7.00 -9.65 -7.79
C LEU A 300 -7.46 -8.17 -7.80
N TYR A 301 -8.76 -7.94 -7.60
CA TYR A 301 -9.27 -6.57 -7.44
C TYR A 301 -8.77 -5.89 -6.16
N GLN A 302 -8.64 -6.59 -5.04
CA GLN A 302 -8.02 -5.98 -3.85
C GLN A 302 -6.53 -5.68 -4.08
N LEU A 303 -5.83 -6.64 -4.69
CA LEU A 303 -4.41 -6.55 -4.97
C LEU A 303 -4.08 -5.36 -5.87
N ASN A 304 -4.88 -5.04 -6.90
CA ASN A 304 -4.63 -3.84 -7.71
C ASN A 304 -4.68 -2.55 -6.89
N ASN A 305 -5.58 -2.45 -5.91
CA ASN A 305 -5.68 -1.26 -5.07
C ASN A 305 -4.43 -1.11 -4.20
N ASP A 306 -3.87 -2.22 -3.71
CA ASP A 306 -2.62 -2.20 -2.94
C ASP A 306 -1.41 -1.85 -3.82
N TYR A 307 -1.31 -2.41 -5.03
CA TYR A 307 -0.26 -2.08 -6.01
C TYR A 307 -0.34 -0.61 -6.45
N ALA A 308 -1.52 -0.11 -6.82
CA ALA A 308 -1.73 1.29 -7.15
C ALA A 308 -1.44 2.21 -5.95
N GLY A 309 -1.84 1.79 -4.75
CA GLY A 309 -1.52 2.50 -3.50
C GLY A 309 -0.03 2.52 -3.17
N ALA A 310 0.76 1.61 -3.76
CA ALA A 310 2.22 1.54 -3.68
C ALA A 310 2.90 2.19 -4.91
N GLY A 311 2.14 2.82 -5.80
CA GLY A 311 2.65 3.48 -7.01
C GLY A 311 3.07 2.54 -8.15
N LEU A 312 2.68 1.26 -8.10
CA LEU A 312 2.95 0.25 -9.13
C LEU A 312 1.76 0.17 -10.10
N PHE A 313 1.59 1.23 -10.89
CA PHE A 313 0.37 1.43 -11.69
C PHE A 313 0.27 0.52 -12.91
N GLU A 314 1.40 0.18 -13.55
CA GLU A 314 1.41 -0.77 -14.66
C GLU A 314 0.99 -2.17 -14.19
N GLU A 315 1.53 -2.63 -13.07
CA GLU A 315 1.16 -3.91 -12.45
C GLU A 315 -0.29 -3.89 -11.95
N ALA A 316 -0.73 -2.79 -11.34
CA ALA A 316 -2.13 -2.63 -10.94
C ALA A 316 -3.09 -2.71 -12.14
N SER A 317 -2.68 -2.14 -13.29
CA SER A 317 -3.43 -2.21 -14.54
C SER A 317 -3.52 -3.66 -15.05
N ALA A 318 -2.40 -4.39 -15.04
CA ALA A 318 -2.35 -5.80 -15.43
C ALA A 318 -3.22 -6.69 -14.53
N LEU A 319 -3.23 -6.45 -13.22
CA LEU A 319 -4.08 -7.18 -12.27
C LEU A 319 -5.57 -7.03 -12.58
N LEU A 320 -6.00 -5.87 -13.06
CA LEU A 320 -7.38 -5.64 -13.49
C LEU A 320 -7.72 -6.40 -14.77
N ASP A 321 -6.79 -6.52 -15.72
CA ASP A 321 -6.99 -7.37 -16.90
C ASP A 321 -7.15 -8.84 -16.52
N THR A 322 -6.27 -9.35 -15.65
CA THR A 322 -6.39 -10.72 -15.12
C THR A 322 -7.67 -10.92 -14.32
N ALA A 323 -8.10 -9.92 -13.53
CA ALA A 323 -9.36 -9.98 -12.79
C ALA A 323 -10.56 -10.09 -13.74
N VAL A 324 -10.57 -9.35 -14.85
CA VAL A 324 -11.61 -9.45 -15.88
C VAL A 324 -11.62 -10.84 -16.52
N GLU A 325 -10.45 -11.36 -16.87
CA GLU A 325 -10.31 -12.69 -17.48
C GLU A 325 -10.79 -13.81 -16.55
N VAL A 326 -10.28 -13.85 -15.32
CA VAL A 326 -10.62 -14.88 -14.32
C VAL A 326 -12.07 -14.78 -13.86
N GLY A 327 -12.59 -13.56 -13.71
CA GLY A 327 -13.96 -13.34 -13.28
C GLY A 327 -14.99 -13.75 -14.33
N GLY A 328 -14.66 -13.63 -15.62
CA GLY A 328 -15.55 -14.01 -16.73
C GLY A 328 -16.94 -13.38 -16.56
N GLU A 329 -17.98 -14.22 -16.55
CA GLU A 329 -19.37 -13.79 -16.37
C GLU A 329 -19.68 -13.12 -15.02
N ALA A 330 -18.84 -13.33 -13.99
CA ALA A 330 -19.00 -12.67 -12.70
C ALA A 330 -18.67 -11.17 -12.74
N VAL A 331 -17.95 -10.71 -13.77
CA VAL A 331 -17.64 -9.30 -13.97
C VAL A 331 -18.83 -8.61 -14.65
N THR A 332 -19.66 -7.98 -13.82
CA THR A 332 -20.79 -7.19 -14.32
C THR A 332 -20.30 -6.02 -15.19
N PRO A 333 -21.11 -5.51 -16.13
CA PRO A 333 -20.77 -4.31 -16.90
C PRO A 333 -20.39 -3.10 -16.04
N SER A 334 -21.01 -2.95 -14.86
CA SER A 334 -20.67 -1.90 -13.89
C SER A 334 -19.27 -2.06 -13.29
N ASN A 335 -18.89 -3.30 -12.94
CA ASN A 335 -17.53 -3.59 -12.47
C ASN A 335 -16.51 -3.38 -13.58
N LEU A 336 -16.80 -3.87 -14.80
CA LEU A 336 -15.93 -3.69 -15.96
C LEU A 336 -15.68 -2.20 -16.24
N MET A 337 -16.73 -1.38 -16.24
CA MET A 337 -16.62 0.08 -16.37
C MET A 337 -15.70 0.67 -15.29
N THR A 338 -15.86 0.24 -14.03
CA THR A 338 -15.00 0.72 -12.92
C THR A 338 -13.53 0.35 -13.14
N PHE A 339 -13.24 -0.87 -13.59
CA PHE A 339 -11.87 -1.32 -13.83
C PHE A 339 -11.21 -0.60 -14.99
N ARG A 340 -11.91 -0.47 -16.11
CA ARG A 340 -11.40 0.26 -17.28
C ARG A 340 -11.15 1.73 -16.92
N ASN A 341 -11.98 2.33 -16.06
CA ASN A 341 -11.74 3.69 -15.58
C ASN A 341 -10.50 3.77 -14.67
N GLN A 342 -10.27 2.79 -13.80
CA GLN A 342 -9.05 2.74 -12.98
C GLN A 342 -7.80 2.58 -13.85
N GLN A 343 -7.80 1.64 -14.80
CA GLN A 343 -6.69 1.44 -15.74
C GLN A 343 -6.42 2.68 -16.58
N TYR A 344 -7.45 3.37 -17.07
CA TYR A 344 -7.29 4.66 -17.73
C TYR A 344 -6.45 5.64 -16.89
N ASN A 345 -6.77 5.78 -15.59
CA ASN A 345 -6.03 6.68 -14.71
C ASN A 345 -4.59 6.20 -14.45
N TYR A 346 -4.40 4.89 -14.28
CA TYR A 346 -3.08 4.28 -14.08
C TYR A 346 -2.17 4.52 -15.29
N GLU A 347 -2.64 4.24 -16.50
CA GLU A 347 -1.87 4.44 -17.72
C GLU A 347 -1.59 5.92 -18.00
N LEU A 348 -2.51 6.83 -17.61
CA LEU A 348 -2.28 8.26 -17.74
C LEU A 348 -1.15 8.75 -16.82
N ILE A 349 -1.09 8.23 -15.59
CA ILE A 349 -0.02 8.53 -14.62
C ILE A 349 1.34 8.08 -15.18
N GLU A 350 1.41 6.89 -15.76
CA GLU A 350 2.62 6.32 -16.37
C GLU A 350 2.98 6.92 -17.74
N LEU A 351 2.18 7.87 -18.22
CA LEU A 351 2.29 8.46 -19.56
C LEU A 351 2.20 7.42 -20.71
N ASN A 352 1.54 6.29 -20.47
CA ASN A 352 1.16 5.30 -21.48
C ASN A 352 -0.13 5.76 -22.20
N VAL A 353 -0.08 6.94 -22.81
CA VAL A 353 -1.25 7.71 -23.26
C VAL A 353 -2.12 7.02 -24.33
N ASP A 354 -1.56 6.12 -25.12
CA ASP A 354 -2.35 5.32 -26.08
C ASP A 354 -3.23 4.29 -25.36
N LYS A 355 -2.67 3.55 -24.40
CA LYS A 355 -3.44 2.64 -23.53
C LYS A 355 -4.47 3.40 -22.71
N ALA A 356 -4.10 4.56 -22.16
CA ALA A 356 -5.04 5.42 -21.43
C ALA A 356 -6.24 5.82 -22.30
N ALA A 357 -6.01 6.17 -23.57
CA ALA A 357 -7.08 6.46 -24.51
C ALA A 357 -7.97 5.23 -24.79
N ASP A 358 -7.38 4.06 -24.98
CA ASP A 358 -8.13 2.81 -25.17
C ASP A 358 -8.99 2.45 -23.97
N TYR A 359 -8.45 2.55 -22.76
CA TYR A 359 -9.22 2.28 -21.53
C TYR A 359 -10.31 3.32 -21.29
N ALA A 360 -10.10 4.59 -21.63
CA ALA A 360 -11.15 5.61 -21.56
C ALA A 360 -12.33 5.28 -22.51
N MET A 361 -12.02 4.86 -23.74
CA MET A 361 -13.03 4.39 -24.70
C MET A 361 -13.74 3.12 -24.22
N ALA A 362 -13.00 2.13 -23.71
CA ALA A 362 -13.55 0.90 -23.16
C ALA A 362 -14.45 1.15 -21.93
N THR A 363 -14.12 2.15 -21.11
CA THR A 363 -14.94 2.59 -19.97
C THR A 363 -16.32 3.07 -20.44
N PHE A 364 -16.35 3.92 -21.47
CA PHE A 364 -17.61 4.40 -22.05
C PHE A 364 -18.44 3.26 -22.64
N GLN A 365 -17.81 2.34 -23.37
CA GLN A 365 -18.48 1.16 -23.93
C GLN A 365 -19.11 0.28 -22.84
N ALA A 366 -18.38 0.01 -21.76
CA ALA A 366 -18.89 -0.74 -20.62
C ALA A 366 -20.05 -0.01 -19.92
N ALA A 367 -19.98 1.32 -19.80
CA ALA A 367 -21.06 2.14 -19.26
C ALA A 367 -22.34 2.05 -20.10
N GLN A 368 -22.23 2.03 -21.43
CA GLN A 368 -23.38 1.83 -22.31
C GLN A 368 -24.01 0.43 -22.15
N GLN A 369 -23.18 -0.60 -22.03
CA GLN A 369 -23.64 -1.99 -21.85
C GLN A 369 -24.31 -2.22 -20.49
N CYS A 370 -23.93 -1.46 -19.47
CA CYS A 370 -24.53 -1.49 -18.14
C CYS A 370 -26.00 -1.03 -18.12
N GLY A 371 -26.46 -0.30 -19.14
CA GLY A 371 -27.87 0.06 -19.29
C GLY A 371 -28.34 1.07 -18.24
N ALA A 372 -29.54 0.84 -17.69
CA ALA A 372 -30.18 1.80 -16.77
C ALA A 372 -29.33 2.12 -15.53
N ASP A 373 -28.60 1.13 -15.01
CA ASP A 373 -27.82 1.24 -13.78
C ASP A 373 -26.63 2.21 -13.90
N CYS A 374 -26.08 2.38 -15.10
CA CYS A 374 -24.98 3.32 -15.37
C CYS A 374 -25.38 4.52 -16.26
N SER A 375 -26.65 4.63 -16.64
CA SER A 375 -27.14 5.66 -17.58
C SER A 375 -26.80 7.09 -17.15
N THR A 376 -26.79 7.37 -15.85
CA THR A 376 -26.44 8.68 -15.28
C THR A 376 -24.94 9.00 -15.37
N GLN A 377 -24.08 8.00 -15.56
CA GLN A 377 -22.63 8.15 -15.66
C GLN A 377 -22.16 8.35 -17.10
N VAL A 378 -22.92 7.89 -18.10
CA VAL A 378 -22.57 7.96 -19.52
C VAL A 378 -22.19 9.38 -19.97
N PRO A 379 -22.96 10.45 -19.65
CA PRO A 379 -22.57 11.81 -20.04
C PRO A 379 -21.27 12.27 -19.37
N THR A 380 -21.06 11.91 -18.11
CA THR A 380 -19.83 12.22 -17.35
C THR A 380 -18.61 11.55 -17.98
N ILE A 381 -18.73 10.27 -18.34
CA ILE A 381 -17.64 9.52 -18.97
C ILE A 381 -17.35 10.04 -20.38
N ALA A 382 -18.38 10.41 -21.15
CA ALA A 382 -18.17 11.11 -22.42
C ALA A 382 -17.37 12.40 -22.20
N ALA A 383 -17.78 13.24 -21.25
CA ALA A 383 -17.05 14.47 -20.94
C ALA A 383 -15.60 14.22 -20.51
N GLN A 384 -15.31 13.13 -19.78
CA GLN A 384 -13.94 12.73 -19.45
C GLN A 384 -13.10 12.42 -20.70
N ILE A 385 -13.67 11.75 -21.72
CA ILE A 385 -12.98 11.48 -22.99
C ILE A 385 -12.59 12.78 -23.69
N SER A 386 -13.50 13.76 -23.80
CA SER A 386 -13.17 15.02 -24.46
C SER A 386 -12.19 15.88 -23.65
N GLN A 387 -12.24 15.80 -22.32
CA GLN A 387 -11.25 16.44 -21.43
C GLN A 387 -9.87 15.82 -21.57
N LEU A 388 -9.79 14.49 -21.63
CA LEU A 388 -8.53 13.78 -21.88
C LEU A 388 -7.94 14.15 -23.25
N ALA A 389 -8.75 14.18 -24.30
CA ALA A 389 -8.31 14.60 -25.63
C ALA A 389 -7.71 16.02 -25.61
N GLN A 390 -8.36 16.96 -24.92
CA GLN A 390 -7.86 18.32 -24.73
C GLN A 390 -6.59 18.38 -23.89
N PHE A 391 -6.48 17.58 -22.84
CA PHE A 391 -5.28 17.48 -22.03
C PHE A 391 -4.08 17.02 -22.86
N LEU A 392 -4.24 15.92 -23.61
CA LEU A 392 -3.18 15.39 -24.48
C LEU A 392 -2.83 16.35 -25.63
N HIS A 393 -3.83 17.01 -26.23
CA HIS A 393 -3.60 18.09 -27.21
C HIS A 393 -2.78 19.22 -26.59
N ASN A 394 -3.11 19.69 -25.39
CA ASN A 394 -2.36 20.77 -24.73
C ASN A 394 -0.90 20.38 -24.44
N ILE A 395 -0.64 19.12 -24.05
CA ILE A 395 0.73 18.62 -23.92
C ILE A 395 1.42 18.64 -25.28
N TYR A 396 0.80 18.08 -26.32
CA TYR A 396 1.36 18.08 -27.66
C TYR A 396 1.67 19.49 -28.18
N SER A 397 0.76 20.44 -28.04
CA SER A 397 0.96 21.81 -28.55
C SER A 397 2.08 22.56 -27.81
N THR A 398 2.38 22.16 -26.58
CA THR A 398 3.45 22.75 -25.76
C THR A 398 4.80 22.09 -26.01
N THR A 399 4.81 20.77 -26.20
CA THR A 399 6.02 19.94 -26.20
C THR A 399 6.42 19.44 -27.58
N LEU A 400 5.47 19.38 -28.50
CA LEU A 400 5.58 18.73 -29.81
C LEU A 400 5.99 17.25 -29.72
N ASP A 401 5.70 16.60 -28.59
CA ASP A 401 5.88 15.16 -28.43
C ASP A 401 4.80 14.38 -29.17
N GLU A 402 5.19 13.74 -30.26
CA GLU A 402 4.29 12.99 -31.15
C GLU A 402 3.55 11.85 -30.46
N THR A 403 4.04 11.34 -29.32
CA THR A 403 3.34 10.32 -28.52
C THR A 403 1.97 10.78 -28.04
N PHE A 404 1.76 12.10 -27.87
CA PHE A 404 0.49 12.68 -27.40
C PHE A 404 -0.47 13.04 -28.55
N TYR A 405 0.02 13.23 -29.77
CA TYR A 405 -0.82 13.64 -30.90
C TYR A 405 -1.82 12.56 -31.31
N ALA A 406 -1.35 11.32 -31.54
CA ALA A 406 -2.21 10.26 -32.06
C ALA A 406 -3.33 9.87 -31.08
N PRO A 407 -3.07 9.71 -29.77
CA PRO A 407 -4.13 9.46 -28.79
C PRO A 407 -5.11 10.63 -28.63
N ALA A 408 -4.65 11.89 -28.66
CA ALA A 408 -5.55 13.05 -28.62
C ALA A 408 -6.52 13.06 -29.80
N LYS A 409 -6.00 12.83 -31.01
CA LYS A 409 -6.79 12.72 -32.23
C LYS A 409 -7.81 11.57 -32.15
N LYS A 410 -7.35 10.38 -31.76
CA LYS A 410 -8.18 9.17 -31.56
C LYS A 410 -9.36 9.44 -30.64
N LEU A 411 -9.14 10.13 -29.52
CA LEU A 411 -10.19 10.48 -28.57
C LEU A 411 -11.17 11.52 -29.09
N TYR A 412 -10.71 12.55 -29.81
CA TYR A 412 -11.62 13.50 -30.46
C TYR A 412 -12.49 12.83 -31.51
N GLU A 413 -11.89 12.01 -32.37
CA GLU A 413 -12.60 11.25 -33.39
C GLU A 413 -13.63 10.32 -32.76
N TYR A 414 -13.26 9.60 -31.70
CA TYR A 414 -14.19 8.75 -30.95
C TYR A 414 -15.34 9.57 -30.34
N TYR A 415 -15.05 10.68 -29.66
CA TYR A 415 -16.07 11.53 -29.02
C TYR A 415 -17.13 12.01 -30.02
N LEU A 416 -16.72 12.37 -31.24
CA LEU A 416 -17.63 12.81 -32.30
C LEU A 416 -18.63 11.71 -32.74
N THR A 417 -18.32 10.43 -32.47
CA THR A 417 -19.24 9.32 -32.72
C THR A 417 -20.32 9.16 -31.64
N LEU A 418 -20.16 9.82 -30.48
CA LEU A 418 -21.01 9.62 -29.31
C LEU A 418 -22.31 10.46 -29.32
N GLY A 419 -22.51 11.31 -30.33
CA GLY A 419 -23.73 12.12 -30.49
C GLY A 419 -23.95 13.20 -29.42
N GLN A 420 -22.87 13.70 -28.81
CA GLN A 420 -22.93 14.72 -27.75
C GLN A 420 -23.29 16.12 -28.31
N PRO A 421 -23.90 17.01 -27.51
CA PRO A 421 -24.39 18.31 -28.00
C PRO A 421 -23.30 19.31 -28.41
N ASP A 422 -22.07 19.12 -27.95
CA ASP A 422 -20.91 20.02 -28.16
C ASP A 422 -19.98 19.57 -29.32
N THR A 423 -20.47 18.72 -30.23
CA THR A 423 -19.68 18.18 -31.35
C THR A 423 -19.00 19.26 -32.23
N GLU A 424 -19.62 20.42 -32.46
CA GLU A 424 -18.97 21.50 -33.24
C GLU A 424 -17.73 22.08 -32.53
N THR A 425 -17.79 22.22 -31.21
CA THR A 425 -16.65 22.64 -30.39
C THR A 425 -15.52 21.63 -30.51
N ILE A 426 -15.86 20.33 -30.43
CA ILE A 426 -14.87 19.26 -30.54
C ILE A 426 -14.26 19.18 -31.95
N ARG A 427 -15.03 19.38 -33.02
CA ARG A 427 -14.49 19.51 -34.39
C ARG A 427 -13.49 20.65 -34.49
N THR A 428 -13.79 21.79 -33.87
CA THR A 428 -12.87 22.93 -33.82
C THR A 428 -11.55 22.57 -33.13
N TYR A 429 -11.62 21.84 -32.01
CA TYR A 429 -10.40 21.39 -31.31
C TYR A 429 -9.59 20.37 -32.12
N LEU A 430 -10.25 19.44 -32.81
CA LEU A 430 -9.57 18.50 -33.71
C LEU A 430 -8.91 19.22 -34.88
N THR A 431 -9.57 20.20 -35.51
CA THR A 431 -8.96 21.05 -36.54
C THR A 431 -7.73 21.79 -36.02
N ARG A 432 -7.81 22.37 -34.81
CA ARG A 432 -6.66 23.05 -34.17
C ARG A 432 -5.50 22.09 -33.87
N LEU A 433 -5.78 20.86 -33.48
CA LEU A 433 -4.74 19.84 -33.26
C LEU A 433 -3.98 19.56 -34.56
N GLU A 434 -4.70 19.41 -35.68
CA GLU A 434 -4.11 19.20 -37.00
C GLU A 434 -3.34 20.42 -37.51
N GLU A 435 -3.87 21.62 -37.29
CA GLU A 435 -3.18 22.87 -37.61
C GLU A 435 -1.89 23.00 -36.80
N THR A 436 -1.95 22.73 -35.49
CA THR A 436 -0.78 22.74 -34.60
C THR A 436 0.32 21.83 -35.14
N LYS A 437 -0.03 20.60 -35.54
CA LYS A 437 0.94 19.67 -36.16
C LYS A 437 1.55 20.21 -37.45
N LYS A 438 0.76 20.86 -38.31
CA LYS A 438 1.23 21.43 -39.59
C LYS A 438 2.18 22.61 -39.40
N VAL A 439 1.93 23.46 -38.39
CA VAL A 439 2.71 24.69 -38.15
C VAL A 439 3.76 24.54 -37.05
N ALA A 440 3.88 23.34 -36.46
CA ALA A 440 4.82 23.03 -35.39
C ALA A 440 6.26 23.32 -35.82
N ALA A 441 6.84 24.39 -35.28
CA ALA A 441 8.26 24.69 -35.41
C ALA A 441 9.00 24.01 -34.24
N PRO A 442 10.05 23.19 -34.50
CA PRO A 442 10.81 22.50 -33.44
C PRO A 442 11.30 23.43 -32.32
N ASN A 443 11.61 24.68 -32.65
CA ASN A 443 12.11 25.67 -31.69
C ASN A 443 11.05 26.19 -30.69
N ASN A 444 9.77 25.84 -30.86
CA ASN A 444 8.70 26.28 -29.97
C ASN A 444 8.34 25.27 -28.87
N SER A 445 8.91 24.06 -28.89
CA SER A 445 8.65 23.07 -27.83
C SER A 445 9.33 23.46 -26.52
N LYS A 446 8.63 23.35 -25.39
CA LYS A 446 9.17 23.69 -24.07
C LYS A 446 8.66 22.75 -22.98
N HIS A 447 9.47 22.56 -21.94
CA HIS A 447 9.03 22.06 -20.65
C HIS A 447 8.73 23.26 -19.76
N ASP A 448 7.45 23.60 -19.57
CA ASP A 448 7.08 24.66 -18.63
C ASP A 448 6.79 24.13 -17.23
N LYS A 449 6.78 25.04 -16.26
CA LYS A 449 6.56 24.70 -14.84
C LYS A 449 5.28 23.89 -14.63
N ARG A 450 4.17 24.27 -15.26
CA ARG A 450 2.85 23.64 -15.03
C ARG A 450 2.84 22.21 -15.56
N LEU A 451 3.41 21.99 -16.74
CA LEU A 451 3.56 20.66 -17.31
C LEU A 451 4.39 19.75 -16.40
N MET A 452 5.54 20.24 -15.94
CA MET A 452 6.45 19.46 -15.09
C MET A 452 5.89 19.25 -13.68
N ASP A 453 5.15 20.21 -13.14
CA ASP A 453 4.42 20.05 -11.88
C ASP A 453 3.39 18.93 -11.99
N ASN A 454 2.55 18.95 -13.03
CA ASN A 454 1.58 17.88 -13.27
C ASN A 454 2.26 16.52 -13.46
N ALA A 455 3.33 16.45 -14.27
CA ALA A 455 4.06 15.22 -14.48
C ALA A 455 4.63 14.67 -13.17
N THR A 456 5.16 15.52 -12.28
CA THR A 456 5.72 15.09 -10.99
C THR A 456 4.68 14.89 -9.87
N ALA A 457 3.48 15.46 -10.01
CA ALA A 457 2.40 15.36 -9.02
C ALA A 457 1.43 14.19 -9.26
N LEU A 458 1.25 13.75 -10.51
CA LEU A 458 0.32 12.67 -10.84
C LEU A 458 0.90 11.30 -10.47
N GLY A 459 0.33 10.64 -9.46
CA GLY A 459 0.55 9.24 -9.07
C GLY A 459 1.92 8.88 -8.49
N ARG A 460 2.98 9.54 -8.94
CA ARG A 460 4.36 9.44 -8.46
C ARG A 460 4.55 9.61 -6.95
N PRO A 461 3.76 10.46 -6.24
CA PRO A 461 3.87 10.52 -4.80
C PRO A 461 3.58 9.18 -4.10
N ALA A 462 2.77 8.30 -4.68
CA ALA A 462 2.51 6.97 -4.10
C ALA A 462 3.76 6.06 -4.14
N ALA A 463 4.54 6.12 -5.22
CA ALA A 463 5.79 5.36 -5.33
C ALA A 463 6.85 5.87 -4.32
N LEU A 464 6.97 7.19 -4.16
CA LEU A 464 7.85 7.76 -3.12
C LEU A 464 7.35 7.47 -1.70
N GLN A 465 6.04 7.52 -1.49
CA GLN A 465 5.39 7.13 -0.23
C GLN A 465 5.65 5.65 0.09
N ARG A 466 5.72 4.75 -0.90
CA ARG A 466 6.13 3.34 -0.72
C ARG A 466 7.55 3.25 -0.19
N CYS A 467 8.53 3.94 -0.80
CA CYS A 467 9.91 3.97 -0.33
C CYS A 467 10.02 4.44 1.13
N TYR A 468 9.33 5.52 1.48
CA TYR A 468 9.26 5.99 2.87
C TYR A 468 8.58 4.97 3.80
N THR A 469 7.46 4.39 3.36
CA THR A 469 6.68 3.40 4.11
C THR A 469 7.52 2.16 4.44
N GLN A 470 8.38 1.70 3.54
CA GLN A 470 9.29 0.57 3.78
C GLN A 470 10.24 0.85 4.96
N VAL A 471 10.88 2.03 4.99
CA VAL A 471 11.78 2.40 6.10
C VAL A 471 10.99 2.64 7.39
N LEU A 472 9.82 3.27 7.29
CA LEU A 472 8.93 3.55 8.41
C LEU A 472 8.53 2.26 9.17
N GLN A 473 8.45 1.11 8.47
CA GLN A 473 8.18 -0.17 9.10
C GLN A 473 9.21 -0.52 10.20
N ARG A 474 10.48 -0.14 10.00
CA ARG A 474 11.59 -0.35 10.92
C ARG A 474 11.81 0.81 11.88
N GLU A 475 11.54 2.03 11.43
CA GLU A 475 11.77 3.28 12.16
C GLU A 475 10.44 4.05 12.32
N PRO A 476 9.54 3.65 13.26
CA PRO A 476 8.16 4.15 13.31
C PRO A 476 8.00 5.65 13.58
N THR A 477 9.04 6.29 14.10
CA THR A 477 9.08 7.73 14.41
C THR A 477 9.78 8.55 13.34
N LEU A 478 10.20 7.93 12.24
CA LEU A 478 10.89 8.60 11.15
C LEU A 478 10.03 9.77 10.66
N THR A 479 10.65 10.93 10.50
CA THR A 479 10.07 12.14 9.91
C THR A 479 11.17 12.86 9.16
N GLY A 480 10.82 13.68 8.18
CA GLY A 480 11.80 14.50 7.48
C GLY A 480 11.35 14.91 6.10
N ALA A 481 12.27 15.41 5.29
CA ALA A 481 12.01 15.79 3.91
C ALA A 481 13.09 15.22 2.99
N VAL A 482 12.73 15.00 1.73
CA VAL A 482 13.65 14.65 0.64
C VAL A 482 13.40 15.64 -0.49
N ALA A 483 14.45 16.36 -0.90
CA ALA A 483 14.46 17.10 -2.16
C ALA A 483 15.02 16.20 -3.26
N VAL A 484 14.28 16.06 -4.35
CA VAL A 484 14.67 15.26 -5.53
C VAL A 484 15.05 16.22 -6.65
N THR A 485 16.24 16.03 -7.21
CA THR A 485 16.71 16.69 -8.43
C THR A 485 16.71 15.69 -9.58
N ILE A 486 16.04 16.03 -10.68
CA ILE A 486 15.82 15.16 -11.84
C ILE A 486 16.39 15.86 -13.08
N GLU A 487 17.28 15.19 -13.81
CA GLU A 487 17.76 15.65 -15.12
C GLU A 487 17.07 14.87 -16.24
N ILE A 488 16.39 15.58 -17.13
CA ILE A 488 15.55 14.99 -18.16
C ILE A 488 16.10 15.40 -19.53
N ASN A 489 16.29 14.42 -20.42
CA ASN A 489 16.75 14.68 -21.79
C ASN A 489 15.60 15.18 -22.69
N PRO A 490 15.88 15.62 -23.93
CA PRO A 490 14.84 16.00 -24.88
C PRO A 490 13.84 14.88 -25.19
N GLU A 491 14.20 13.61 -25.04
CA GLU A 491 13.28 12.48 -25.24
C GLU A 491 12.33 12.25 -24.05
N GLY A 492 12.41 13.06 -22.99
CA GLY A 492 11.57 12.92 -21.81
C GLY A 492 12.00 11.80 -20.87
N THR A 493 13.20 11.25 -21.05
CA THR A 493 13.78 10.20 -20.19
C THR A 493 14.65 10.82 -19.10
N VAL A 494 14.57 10.28 -17.88
CA VAL A 494 15.50 10.68 -16.81
C VAL A 494 16.91 10.17 -17.12
N THR A 495 17.86 11.08 -17.14
CA THR A 495 19.29 10.79 -17.35
C THR A 495 20.09 10.75 -16.06
N SER A 496 19.64 11.46 -15.03
CA SER A 496 20.13 11.31 -13.67
C SER A 496 19.09 11.77 -12.65
N ALA A 497 19.16 11.18 -11.46
CA ALA A 497 18.37 11.56 -10.31
C ALA A 497 19.31 11.70 -9.10
N ALA A 498 19.09 12.70 -8.27
CA ALA A 498 19.82 12.93 -7.03
C ALA A 498 18.85 13.35 -5.93
N THR A 499 19.19 13.03 -4.68
CA THR A 499 18.38 13.33 -3.51
C THR A 499 19.15 14.11 -2.46
N GLU A 500 18.44 14.93 -1.68
CA GLU A 500 18.92 15.55 -0.45
C GLU A 500 17.92 15.26 0.68
N PRO A 501 18.30 14.53 1.75
CA PRO A 501 19.63 13.96 1.98
C PRO A 501 20.01 12.94 0.90
N ALA A 502 21.31 12.84 0.63
CA ALA A 502 21.83 11.86 -0.32
C ALA A 502 21.45 10.42 0.07
N ALA A 503 21.30 9.56 -0.94
CA ALA A 503 21.05 8.13 -0.76
C ALA A 503 22.02 7.49 0.24
N GLY A 504 21.47 6.69 1.18
CA GLY A 504 22.22 6.01 2.25
C GLY A 504 21.46 4.81 2.83
N GLU A 505 21.89 4.28 3.97
CA GLU A 505 21.39 2.99 4.50
C GLU A 505 20.38 3.11 5.68
N SER A 506 20.22 4.31 6.26
CA SER A 506 19.39 4.52 7.46
C SER A 506 18.47 5.75 7.36
N GLY A 507 17.36 5.74 8.08
CA GLY A 507 16.44 6.88 8.18
C GLY A 507 16.01 7.45 6.83
N MET A 508 15.97 8.79 6.74
CA MET A 508 15.57 9.45 5.49
C MET A 508 16.53 9.20 4.33
N ALA A 509 17.80 8.90 4.60
CA ALA A 509 18.77 8.56 3.56
C ALA A 509 18.46 7.18 2.91
N ALA A 510 17.97 6.21 3.70
CA ALA A 510 17.47 4.94 3.16
C ALA A 510 16.24 5.14 2.26
N ALA A 511 15.29 5.97 2.70
CA ALA A 511 14.13 6.30 1.90
C ALA A 511 14.54 7.02 0.61
N ALA A 512 15.48 7.96 0.70
CA ALA A 512 16.04 8.70 -0.42
C ALA A 512 16.77 7.80 -1.44
N ALA A 513 17.42 6.71 -1.01
CA ALA A 513 18.04 5.74 -1.91
C ALA A 513 16.98 5.04 -2.80
N CYS A 514 15.92 4.49 -2.20
CA CYS A 514 14.80 3.89 -2.95
C CYS A 514 14.11 4.93 -3.86
N MET A 515 13.89 6.15 -3.37
CA MET A 515 13.28 7.22 -4.16
C MET A 515 14.13 7.61 -5.37
N GLN A 516 15.46 7.64 -5.23
CA GLN A 516 16.36 7.95 -6.34
C GLN A 516 16.28 6.89 -7.45
N GLU A 517 16.23 5.61 -7.09
CA GLU A 517 16.05 4.50 -8.04
C GLU A 517 14.69 4.58 -8.74
N GLU A 518 13.63 4.82 -7.97
CA GLU A 518 12.27 4.97 -8.49
C GLU A 518 12.16 6.15 -9.46
N VAL A 519 12.70 7.32 -9.10
CA VAL A 519 12.65 8.52 -9.93
C VAL A 519 13.41 8.33 -11.25
N ALA A 520 14.46 7.51 -11.26
CA ALA A 520 15.23 7.22 -12.46
C ALA A 520 14.43 6.45 -13.53
N THR A 521 13.32 5.80 -13.17
CA THR A 521 12.44 5.08 -14.11
C THR A 521 11.36 5.97 -14.73
N TRP A 522 11.15 7.17 -14.17
CA TRP A 522 10.06 8.04 -14.58
C TRP A 522 10.20 8.51 -16.03
N LYS A 523 9.06 8.64 -16.70
CA LYS A 523 8.98 9.23 -18.05
C LYS A 523 8.39 10.61 -17.97
N PHE A 524 8.72 11.47 -18.91
CA PHE A 524 8.16 12.79 -19.06
C PHE A 524 7.78 13.00 -20.54
N PRO A 525 6.91 13.96 -20.85
CA PRO A 525 6.77 14.40 -22.24
C PRO A 525 8.13 14.81 -22.79
N GLY A 526 8.48 14.34 -23.98
CA GLY A 526 9.67 14.80 -24.68
C GLY A 526 9.49 16.21 -25.25
N ARG A 527 10.56 16.86 -25.67
CA ARG A 527 10.56 18.12 -26.40
C ARG A 527 11.48 18.06 -27.61
N LYS A 528 11.23 18.90 -28.61
CA LYS A 528 12.06 18.98 -29.83
C LYS A 528 13.29 19.87 -29.68
N LEU A 529 13.27 20.80 -28.73
CA LEU A 529 14.39 21.69 -28.43
C LEU A 529 15.48 20.92 -27.67
N ALA A 530 16.73 21.04 -28.13
CA ALA A 530 17.88 20.42 -27.49
C ALA A 530 18.18 21.03 -26.12
N GLY A 531 18.89 20.29 -25.27
CA GLY A 531 19.29 20.67 -23.91
C GLY A 531 18.60 19.84 -22.83
N THR A 532 19.01 19.98 -21.57
CA THR A 532 18.42 19.23 -20.45
C THR A 532 17.36 20.02 -19.73
N THR A 533 16.43 19.34 -19.07
CA THR A 533 15.50 19.94 -18.12
C THR A 533 15.81 19.42 -16.72
N ARG A 534 16.23 20.33 -15.84
CA ARG A 534 16.45 20.07 -14.43
C ARG A 534 15.20 20.44 -13.64
N VAL A 535 14.61 19.47 -12.94
CA VAL A 535 13.48 19.68 -12.03
C VAL A 535 13.94 19.42 -10.60
N VAL A 536 13.61 20.33 -9.68
CA VAL A 536 13.83 20.14 -8.24
C VAL A 536 12.47 20.19 -7.54
N ARG A 537 12.15 19.14 -6.77
CA ARG A 537 10.91 19.06 -5.98
C ARG A 537 11.18 18.53 -4.59
N SER A 538 10.55 19.15 -3.59
CA SER A 538 10.64 18.72 -2.19
C SER A 538 9.43 17.90 -1.77
N TYR A 539 9.66 16.87 -0.98
CA TYR A 539 8.65 16.01 -0.40
C TYR A 539 8.87 15.93 1.11
N SER A 540 7.87 16.29 1.92
CA SER A 540 7.90 16.11 3.38
C SER A 540 7.14 14.86 3.78
N PHE A 541 7.70 14.09 4.71
CA PHE A 541 7.16 12.83 5.18
C PHE A 541 6.89 12.84 6.68
N ALA A 542 5.77 12.25 7.06
CA ALA A 542 5.37 12.06 8.46
C ALA A 542 4.77 10.66 8.67
N PRO A 543 4.87 10.08 9.88
CA PRO A 543 4.15 8.85 10.23
C PRO A 543 2.64 9.11 10.30
N PRO A 544 1.81 8.05 10.31
CA PRO A 544 0.37 8.18 10.52
C PRO A 544 0.02 8.99 11.77
N ALA A 545 -0.91 9.94 11.68
CA ALA A 545 -1.26 10.85 12.79
C ALA A 545 -1.62 10.10 14.10
N ALA A 546 -2.38 9.00 13.99
CA ALA A 546 -2.79 8.18 15.13
C ALA A 546 -1.62 7.50 15.88
N GLN A 547 -0.44 7.41 15.26
CA GLN A 547 0.77 6.87 15.90
C GLN A 547 1.67 7.95 16.47
N ALA A 548 1.66 9.17 15.91
CA ALA A 548 2.35 10.30 16.52
C ALA A 548 1.89 10.54 17.97
N GLU A 549 0.60 10.30 18.25
CA GLU A 549 0.03 10.40 19.60
C GLU A 549 0.44 9.26 20.54
N GLN A 550 0.68 8.05 20.02
CA GLN A 550 1.14 6.89 20.82
C GLN A 550 2.65 6.90 21.08
N ALA A 551 3.42 7.49 20.16
CA ALA A 551 4.87 7.61 20.27
C ALA A 551 5.31 8.84 21.07
N ALA A 552 4.41 9.81 21.30
CA ALA A 552 4.68 10.89 22.24
C ALA A 552 4.88 10.27 23.63
N PRO A 553 6.01 10.54 24.32
CA PRO A 553 6.14 10.16 25.71
C PRO A 553 4.91 10.70 26.46
N PRO A 554 4.29 9.93 27.38
CA PRO A 554 3.14 10.42 28.14
C PRO A 554 3.55 11.77 28.70
N ALA A 555 2.80 12.83 28.33
CA ALA A 555 3.08 14.18 28.78
C ALA A 555 3.25 14.10 30.29
N GLY A 556 4.49 14.27 30.75
CA GLY A 556 4.82 14.07 32.14
C GLY A 556 3.85 14.93 32.93
N GLU A 557 3.11 14.32 33.86
CA GLU A 557 2.44 15.08 34.90
C GLU A 557 3.54 15.95 35.53
N GLU A 558 3.52 17.24 35.18
CA GLU A 558 4.31 18.25 35.87
C GLU A 558 4.02 18.03 37.35
N PRO A 559 5.05 17.77 38.18
CA PRO A 559 4.81 17.53 39.59
C PRO A 559 4.09 18.75 40.13
N ALA A 560 2.87 18.54 40.62
CA ALA A 560 2.12 19.58 41.31
C ALA A 560 2.97 20.02 42.52
N GLU A 561 3.52 21.23 42.44
CA GLU A 561 4.20 21.91 43.56
C GLU A 561 3.23 22.24 44.69
#